data_AF-A0A7Y5N4Z3-F1
#
_entry.id   AF-A0A7Y5N4Z3-F1
#
_cell.length_a   1.000
_cell.length_b   1.000
_cell.length_c   1.000
_cell.angle_alpha   90.00
_cell.angle_beta   90.00
_cell.angle_gamma   90.00
#
_symmetry.space_group_name_H-M   'P 1'
#
loop_
_entity.id
_entity.type
_entity.pdbx_description
1 polymer ?
#
loop_
_entity_poly.entity_id
_entity_poly.type
_entity_poly.pdbx_seq_one_letter_code
_entity_poly.pdbx_strand_id
1 'polypeptide(L)'
;MTTIRGVANGGAKRPRRGGVNLDDVSKTIIELLQQDGRKSYASIAQQVGLSEAAVRQRVQRLLDADVMQIVAVTDPLQVGFQRQAMIGVRVTGDVSTVADALSAMDEVS
;
A
#
# COMPACT_ATOMS: atom_id res chain seq x y z
N MET A 1 7.31 16.46 -2.25
CA MET A 1 6.73 16.10 -3.57
C MET A 1 6.45 14.60 -3.54
N THR A 2 5.31 14.22 -2.96
CA THR A 2 4.97 12.83 -2.66
C THR A 2 4.38 12.20 -3.91
N THR A 3 5.19 11.42 -4.63
CA THR A 3 4.74 10.63 -5.78
C THR A 3 4.34 9.25 -5.27
N ILE A 4 3.03 9.00 -5.22
CA ILE A 4 2.48 7.70 -4.86
C ILE A 4 2.71 6.76 -6.03
N ARG A 5 3.79 5.98 -5.96
CA ARG A 5 3.96 4.79 -6.79
C ARG A 5 3.16 3.69 -6.12
N GLY A 6 2.13 3.22 -6.80
CA GLY A 6 1.42 2.00 -6.42
C GLY A 6 2.43 0.86 -6.27
N VAL A 7 2.50 0.30 -5.07
CA VAL A 7 3.30 -0.88 -4.77
C VAL A 7 2.61 -2.04 -5.46
N ALA A 8 3.16 -2.50 -6.58
CA ALA A 8 2.69 -3.66 -7.31
C ALA A 8 3.10 -4.91 -6.52
N ASN A 9 2.33 -5.25 -5.49
CA ASN A 9 2.55 -6.46 -4.71
C ASN A 9 2.00 -7.66 -5.50
N GLY A 10 2.92 -8.47 -6.05
CA GLY A 10 2.63 -9.64 -6.86
C GLY A 10 2.18 -10.84 -6.02
N GLY A 11 0.97 -11.31 -6.29
CA GLY A 11 0.83 -12.70 -6.75
C GLY A 11 0.63 -13.84 -5.75
N ALA A 12 0.43 -13.64 -4.45
CA ALA A 12 -0.21 -14.69 -3.64
C ALA A 12 -1.73 -14.54 -3.75
N LYS A 13 -2.40 -15.51 -4.37
CA LYS A 13 -3.85 -15.60 -4.64
C LYS A 13 -4.71 -14.99 -3.51
N ARG A 14 -4.94 -13.67 -3.56
CA ARG A 14 -5.68 -12.95 -2.51
C ARG A 14 -7.10 -13.51 -2.51
N PRO A 15 -7.55 -14.12 -1.40
CA PRO A 15 -8.91 -14.60 -1.34
C PRO A 15 -9.81 -13.36 -1.52
N ARG A 16 -10.77 -13.41 -2.45
CA ARG A 16 -11.82 -12.40 -2.55
C ARG A 16 -12.62 -12.45 -1.25
N ARG A 17 -12.19 -11.73 -0.21
CA ARG A 17 -12.76 -11.82 1.14
C ARG A 17 -13.28 -10.46 1.56
N GLY A 18 -14.62 -10.37 1.57
CA GLY A 18 -15.42 -9.38 2.30
C GLY A 18 -15.14 -7.94 1.89
N GLY A 19 -15.93 -7.40 0.96
CA GLY A 19 -15.80 -6.03 0.52
C GLY A 19 -15.74 -5.06 1.69
N VAL A 20 -14.54 -4.53 1.98
CA VAL A 20 -14.43 -3.31 2.75
C VAL A 20 -15.24 -2.28 1.97
N ASN A 21 -16.30 -1.77 2.59
CA ASN A 21 -17.10 -0.74 1.97
C ASN A 21 -16.22 0.51 1.86
N LEU A 22 -15.61 0.71 0.69
CA LEU A 22 -14.93 1.94 0.29
C LEU A 22 -16.00 3.02 0.09
N ASP A 23 -16.62 3.41 1.19
CA ASP A 23 -17.45 4.59 1.25
C ASP A 23 -16.59 5.84 1.01
N ASP A 24 -17.24 6.93 0.67
CA ASP A 24 -16.53 8.14 0.25
C ASP A 24 -15.62 8.67 1.36
N VAL A 25 -15.99 8.47 2.63
CA VAL A 25 -15.14 8.79 3.77
C VAL A 25 -13.85 7.96 3.79
N SER A 26 -13.92 6.65 3.53
CA SER A 26 -12.72 5.81 3.46
C SER A 26 -11.82 6.22 2.31
N LYS A 27 -12.38 6.63 1.16
CA LYS A 27 -11.60 7.19 0.04
C LYS A 27 -10.88 8.46 0.46
N THR A 28 -11.56 9.40 1.11
CA THR A 28 -10.93 10.64 1.59
C THR A 28 -9.84 10.36 2.62
N ILE A 29 -10.03 9.41 3.55
CA ILE A 29 -8.97 9.00 4.50
C ILE A 29 -7.74 8.49 3.73
N ILE A 30 -7.93 7.65 2.72
CA ILE A 30 -6.85 7.13 1.88
C ILE A 30 -6.14 8.29 1.16
N GLU A 31 -6.86 9.24 0.56
CA GLU A 31 -6.29 10.41 -0.12
C GLU A 31 -5.43 11.27 0.82
N LEU A 32 -5.90 11.48 2.06
CA LEU A 32 -5.16 12.25 3.05
C LEU A 32 -3.87 11.55 3.51
N LEU A 33 -3.93 10.23 3.72
CA LEU A 33 -2.75 9.43 4.06
C LEU A 33 -1.81 9.22 2.87
N GLN A 34 -2.33 9.26 1.65
CA GLN A 34 -1.53 9.25 0.43
C GLN A 34 -0.70 10.52 0.27
N GLN A 35 -1.28 11.68 0.63
CA GLN A 35 -0.56 12.96 0.65
C GLN A 35 0.51 12.97 1.75
N ASP A 36 0.13 12.54 2.96
CA ASP A 36 1.01 12.45 4.12
C ASP A 36 0.59 11.29 5.03
N GLY A 37 1.33 10.18 4.94
CA GLY A 37 1.11 8.99 5.76
C GLY A 37 1.41 9.20 7.25
N ARG A 38 1.98 10.35 7.63
CA ARG A 38 2.28 10.72 9.02
C ARG A 38 1.22 11.62 9.63
N LYS A 39 0.16 11.99 8.89
CA LYS A 39 -0.96 12.78 9.42
C LYS A 39 -1.58 12.10 10.64
N SER A 40 -1.82 12.89 11.68
CA SER A 40 -2.50 12.38 12.87
C SER A 40 -3.97 12.06 12.58
N TYR A 41 -4.49 11.02 13.23
CA TYR A 41 -5.90 10.67 13.12
C TYR A 41 -6.83 11.78 13.61
N ALA A 42 -6.40 12.58 14.58
CA ALA A 42 -7.11 13.78 15.02
C ALA A 42 -7.27 14.82 13.88
N SER A 43 -6.22 15.07 13.10
CA SER A 43 -6.27 16.00 11.96
C SER A 43 -7.18 15.48 10.85
N ILE A 44 -7.10 14.18 10.55
CA ILE A 44 -7.96 13.52 9.56
C ILE A 44 -9.42 13.58 10.02
N ALA A 45 -9.69 13.29 11.29
CA ALA A 45 -11.01 13.33 11.91
C ALA A 45 -11.69 14.70 11.77
N GLN A 46 -10.94 15.79 11.99
CA GLN A 46 -11.42 17.16 11.77
C GLN A 46 -11.80 17.42 10.31
N GLN A 47 -11.04 16.88 9.35
CA GLN A 47 -11.31 17.09 7.92
C GLN A 47 -12.48 16.26 7.40
N VAL A 48 -12.67 15.03 7.89
CA VAL A 48 -13.75 14.12 7.44
C VAL A 48 -15.02 14.22 8.29
N GLY A 49 -15.03 15.06 9.34
CA GLY A 49 -16.20 15.25 10.21
C GLY A 49 -16.53 14.06 11.09
N LEU A 50 -15.53 13.26 11.49
CA LEU A 50 -15.70 12.09 12.36
C LEU A 50 -14.94 12.25 13.67
N SER A 51 -15.19 11.35 14.63
CA SER A 51 -14.34 11.22 15.81
C SER A 51 -13.03 10.53 15.45
N GLU A 52 -11.96 10.83 16.21
CA GLU A 52 -10.65 10.19 16.02
C GLU A 52 -10.73 8.66 16.15
N ALA A 53 -11.53 8.15 17.09
CA ALA A 53 -11.77 6.72 17.27
C ALA A 53 -12.40 6.07 16.03
N ALA A 54 -13.34 6.76 15.36
CA ALA A 54 -13.97 6.26 14.14
C ALA A 54 -12.99 6.22 12.97
N VAL A 55 -12.12 7.24 12.84
CA VAL A 55 -11.04 7.25 11.83
C VAL A 55 -10.06 6.11 12.08
N ARG A 56 -9.61 5.93 13.33
CA ARG A 56 -8.71 4.84 13.70
C ARG A 56 -9.28 3.46 13.35
N GLN A 57 -10.56 3.23 13.65
CA GLN A 57 -11.22 1.96 13.34
C GLN A 57 -11.33 1.72 11.82
N ARG A 58 -11.58 2.78 11.04
CA ARG A 58 -11.62 2.70 9.57
C ARG A 58 -10.24 2.41 8.97
N VAL A 59 -9.21 3.12 9.44
CA VAL A 59 -7.82 2.87 9.02
C VAL A 59 -7.40 1.45 9.35
N GLN A 60 -7.68 0.96 10.57
CA GLN A 60 -7.35 -0.41 10.95
C GLN A 60 -8.04 -1.43 10.05
N ARG A 61 -9.33 -1.24 9.74
CA ARG A 61 -10.05 -2.12 8.79
C ARG A 61 -9.44 -2.10 7.38
N LEU A 62 -8.93 -0.96 6.91
CA LEU A 62 -8.26 -0.86 5.61
C LEU A 62 -6.91 -1.57 5.59
N LEU A 63 -6.17 -1.53 6.71
CA LEU A 63 -4.90 -2.23 6.89
C LEU A 63 -5.13 -3.75 7.00
N ASP A 64 -6.05 -4.19 7.87
CA ASP A 64 -6.35 -5.61 8.11
C ASP A 64 -6.91 -6.31 6.87
N ALA A 65 -7.60 -5.57 6.02
CA ALA A 65 -8.13 -6.07 4.75
C ALA A 65 -7.13 -5.97 3.59
N ASP A 66 -5.88 -5.57 3.85
CA ASP A 66 -4.82 -5.43 2.84
C ASP A 66 -5.18 -4.46 1.69
N VAL A 67 -6.10 -3.53 1.94
CA VAL A 67 -6.55 -2.50 0.98
C VAL A 67 -5.55 -1.34 0.94
N MET A 68 -4.90 -1.06 2.06
CA MET A 68 -3.93 0.02 2.22
C MET A 68 -2.77 -0.44 3.08
N GLN A 69 -1.58 0.10 2.83
CA GLN A 69 -0.40 -0.07 3.68
C GLN A 69 0.32 1.28 3.78
N ILE A 70 0.83 1.61 4.97
CA ILE A 70 1.62 2.83 5.20
C ILE A 70 3.08 2.41 5.26
N VAL A 71 3.84 2.72 4.21
CA VAL A 71 5.26 2.36 4.08
C VAL A 71 6.13 3.61 4.08
N ALA A 72 7.26 3.55 4.76
CA ALA A 72 8.28 4.58 4.64
C ALA A 72 9.06 4.33 3.34
N VAL A 73 8.97 5.26 2.39
CA VAL A 73 9.81 5.24 1.19
C VAL A 73 11.14 5.91 1.56
N THR A 74 12.13 5.10 1.89
CA THR A 74 13.53 5.56 1.96
C THR A 74 14.08 5.74 0.56
N ASP A 75 14.94 6.73 0.35
CA ASP A 75 15.66 6.87 -0.91
C ASP A 75 16.59 5.65 -1.07
N PRO A 76 16.37 4.77 -2.07
CA PRO A 76 17.17 3.57 -2.27
C PRO A 76 18.67 3.88 -2.40
N LEU A 77 19.02 5.04 -2.98
CA LEU A 77 20.40 5.49 -3.13
C LEU A 77 21.05 5.83 -1.79
N GLN A 78 20.26 6.26 -0.81
CA GLN A 78 20.72 6.59 0.55
C GLN A 78 20.80 5.38 1.48
N VAL A 79 20.14 4.27 1.13
CA VAL A 79 20.19 3.00 1.89
C VAL A 79 21.10 1.94 1.26
N GLY A 80 21.95 2.32 0.30
CA GLY A 80 23.01 1.46 -0.26
C GLY A 80 22.65 0.71 -1.55
N PHE A 81 21.44 0.90 -2.09
CA PHE A 81 21.06 0.35 -3.40
C PHE A 81 21.47 1.32 -4.50
N GLN A 82 22.63 1.09 -5.11
CA GLN A 82 23.21 2.01 -6.12
C GLN A 82 22.40 2.11 -7.42
N ARG A 83 21.45 1.20 -7.68
CA ARG A 83 20.67 1.13 -8.92
C ARG A 83 19.26 0.60 -8.64
N GLN A 84 18.24 1.32 -9.11
CA GLN A 84 16.85 0.87 -9.13
C GLN A 84 16.38 0.74 -10.58
N ALA A 85 15.74 -0.38 -10.91
CA ALA A 85 15.15 -0.61 -12.23
C ALA A 85 13.75 -1.19 -12.08
N MET A 86 12.83 -0.76 -12.96
CA MET A 86 11.51 -1.38 -13.10
C MET A 86 11.57 -2.33 -14.30
N ILE A 87 11.39 -3.62 -14.07
CA ILE A 87 11.50 -4.65 -15.11
C ILE A 87 10.13 -5.25 -15.37
N GLY A 88 9.64 -5.15 -16.60
CA GLY A 88 8.44 -5.86 -17.04
C GLY A 88 8.81 -7.25 -17.54
N VAL A 89 8.34 -8.31 -16.87
CA VAL A 89 8.60 -9.69 -17.26
C VAL A 89 7.35 -10.28 -17.93
N ARG A 90 7.50 -10.79 -19.15
CA ARG A 90 6.45 -11.57 -19.83
C ARG A 90 6.80 -13.04 -19.70
N VAL A 91 5.87 -13.83 -19.17
CA VAL A 91 6.05 -15.26 -18.93
C VAL A 91 5.01 -16.05 -19.70
N THR A 92 5.39 -17.22 -20.18
CA THR A 92 4.48 -18.24 -20.74
C THR A 92 4.39 -19.41 -19.77
N GLY A 93 3.18 -19.78 -19.36
CA GLY A 93 2.96 -20.85 -18.37
C GLY A 93 2.44 -20.32 -17.03
N ASP A 94 2.75 -21.03 -15.94
CA ASP A 94 2.29 -20.66 -14.59
C ASP A 94 3.10 -19.47 -14.04
N VAL A 95 2.39 -18.36 -13.83
CA VAL A 95 2.96 -17.11 -13.31
C VAL A 95 3.38 -17.27 -11.84
N SER A 96 2.72 -18.14 -11.07
CA SER A 96 3.01 -18.31 -9.64
C SER A 96 4.42 -18.84 -9.40
N THR A 97 4.86 -19.83 -10.17
CA THR A 97 6.21 -20.39 -10.06
C THR A 97 7.30 -19.34 -10.34
N VAL A 98 7.07 -18.46 -11.32
CA VAL A 98 8.01 -17.40 -11.65
C VAL A 98 7.96 -16.27 -10.64
N ALA A 99 6.77 -15.92 -10.13
CA ALA A 99 6.62 -14.94 -9.06
C ALA A 99 7.30 -15.40 -7.76
N ASP A 100 7.12 -16.68 -7.37
CA ASP A 100 7.75 -17.27 -6.19
C ASP A 100 9.28 -17.21 -6.31
N ALA A 101 9.83 -17.60 -7.47
CA ALA A 101 11.26 -17.55 -7.72
C ALA A 101 11.82 -16.11 -7.71
N LEU A 102 11.07 -15.13 -8.24
CA LEU A 102 11.46 -13.72 -8.20
C LEU A 102 11.39 -13.15 -6.78
N SER A 103 10.37 -13.51 -6.01
CA SER A 103 10.17 -13.03 -4.63
C SER A 103 11.22 -13.54 -3.64
N ALA A 104 11.93 -14.61 -4.00
CA ALA A 104 13.04 -15.16 -3.21
C ALA A 104 14.37 -14.42 -3.47
N MET A 105 14.42 -13.50 -4.43
CA MET A 105 15.61 -12.69 -4.70
C MET A 105 15.60 -11.46 -3.80
N ASP A 106 16.66 -11.26 -3.02
CA ASP A 106 16.80 -10.14 -2.09
C ASP A 106 16.72 -8.77 -2.80
N GLU A 107 17.00 -8.73 -4.10
CA GLU A 107 16.96 -7.54 -4.94
C GLU A 107 15.57 -7.18 -5.49
N VAL A 108 14.56 -8.04 -5.28
CA VAL A 108 13.18 -7.86 -5.78
C VAL A 108 12.27 -7.51 -4.60
N SER A 109 11.63 -6.34 -4.68
CA SER A 109 10.73 -5.80 -3.65
C SER A 109 9.29 -5.67 -4.11
#